data_AF-A0A959C036-F1
#
_entry.id   AF-A0A959C036-F1
#
_cell.length_a   1.000
_cell.length_b   1.000
_cell.length_c   1.000
_cell.angle_alpha   90.00
_cell.angle_beta   90.00
_cell.angle_gamma   90.00
#
_symmetry.space_group_name_H-M   'P 1'
#
loop_
_entity.id
_entity.type
_entity.pdbx_description
1 polymer ?
#
loop_
_entity_poly.entity_id
_entity_poly.type
_entity_poly.pdbx_seq_one_letter_code
_entity_poly.pdbx_strand_id
1 'polypeptide(L)'
;MKDLIVLVPDLDIEVEKSLYTNGWSPTNASVISIDPEVEKWMWIRSPHVANALGWQDHTVLFDWLIANKFMGASDIKPARPKEAMEAVLKTVRKPRSSSIYGSIAEKASWKHCTDPAFLKLIDVLTNWFNLNPA
;
A
#
# COMPACT_ATOMS: atom_id res chain seq x y z
N MET A 1 -18.99 23.81 -1.15
CA MET A 1 -19.51 22.50 -1.59
C MET A 1 -18.34 21.54 -1.43
N LYS A 2 -18.27 20.83 -0.30
CA LYS A 2 -17.21 19.85 -0.06
C LYS A 2 -17.56 18.66 -0.91
N ASP A 3 -16.69 18.30 -1.86
CA ASP A 3 -16.79 17.05 -2.59
C ASP A 3 -16.98 15.94 -1.59
N LEU A 4 -18.18 15.34 -1.63
CA LEU A 4 -18.45 14.05 -1.07
C LEU A 4 -17.55 13.10 -1.87
N ILE A 5 -16.32 12.89 -1.40
CA ILE A 5 -15.65 11.62 -1.62
C ILE A 5 -16.53 10.63 -0.86
N VAL A 6 -17.57 10.15 -1.55
CA VAL A 6 -18.16 8.87 -1.21
C VAL A 6 -16.99 7.91 -1.40
N LEU A 7 -16.26 7.66 -0.32
CA LEU A 7 -15.71 6.33 -0.09
C LEU A 7 -16.90 5.44 -0.40
N VAL A 8 -16.87 4.71 -1.51
CA VAL A 8 -17.90 3.72 -1.78
C VAL A 8 -17.44 2.54 -0.94
N PRO A 9 -17.88 2.38 0.34
CA PRO A 9 -17.76 1.07 0.94
C PRO A 9 -18.42 0.14 -0.06
N ASP A 10 -17.75 -0.96 -0.36
CA ASP A 10 -18.28 -2.04 -1.19
C ASP A 10 -18.09 -1.91 -2.72
N LEU A 11 -17.26 -0.98 -3.24
CA LEU A 11 -16.95 -0.96 -4.69
C LEU A 11 -16.36 -2.30 -5.17
N ASP A 12 -15.45 -2.88 -4.39
CA ASP A 12 -14.90 -4.20 -4.69
C ASP A 12 -16.01 -5.26 -4.72
N ILE A 13 -16.93 -5.22 -3.77
CA ILE A 13 -18.08 -6.14 -3.69
C ILE A 13 -19.03 -5.95 -4.90
N GLU A 14 -19.32 -4.72 -5.31
CA GLU A 14 -20.20 -4.43 -6.45
C GLU A 14 -19.60 -4.94 -7.76
N VAL A 15 -18.31 -4.67 -7.99
CA VAL A 15 -17.61 -5.14 -9.19
C VAL A 15 -17.50 -6.67 -9.16
N GLU A 16 -17.22 -7.27 -8.00
CA GLU A 16 -17.10 -8.72 -7.83
C GLU A 16 -18.44 -9.43 -8.09
N LYS A 17 -19.56 -8.89 -7.58
CA LYS A 17 -20.91 -9.34 -7.95
C LYS A 17 -21.15 -9.25 -9.45
N SER A 18 -20.77 -8.13 -10.07
CA SER A 18 -20.91 -7.95 -11.51
C SER A 18 -20.15 -9.02 -12.29
N LEU A 19 -18.89 -9.31 -11.93
CA LEU A 19 -18.11 -10.38 -12.54
C LEU A 19 -18.85 -11.72 -12.47
N TYR A 20 -19.39 -12.08 -11.31
CA TYR A 20 -20.10 -13.35 -11.12
C TYR A 20 -21.39 -13.42 -11.96
N THR A 21 -22.16 -12.34 -12.02
CA THR A 21 -23.36 -12.27 -12.87
C THR A 21 -23.03 -12.36 -14.36
N ASN A 22 -21.80 -12.02 -14.77
CA ASN A 22 -21.32 -12.09 -16.15
C ASN A 22 -20.53 -13.38 -16.45
N GLY A 23 -20.66 -14.41 -15.61
CA GLY A 23 -20.13 -15.75 -15.88
C GLY A 23 -18.71 -16.03 -15.38
N TRP A 24 -18.10 -15.10 -14.64
CA TRP A 24 -16.86 -15.38 -13.92
C TRP A 24 -17.13 -16.21 -12.67
N SER A 25 -16.17 -17.06 -12.27
CA SER A 25 -16.31 -17.92 -11.09
C SER A 25 -15.67 -17.27 -9.86
N PRO A 26 -16.23 -17.46 -8.66
CA PRO A 26 -15.56 -17.07 -7.40
C PRO A 26 -14.17 -17.71 -7.21
N THR A 27 -13.88 -18.81 -7.91
CA THR A 27 -12.58 -19.49 -7.83
C THR A 27 -11.52 -18.92 -8.79
N ASN A 28 -11.90 -18.10 -9.78
CA ASN A 28 -10.97 -17.58 -10.80
C ASN A 28 -11.07 -16.06 -11.01
N ALA A 29 -11.90 -15.37 -10.21
CA ALA A 29 -12.03 -13.92 -10.22
C ALA A 29 -12.20 -13.38 -8.80
N SER A 30 -11.43 -12.34 -8.48
CA SER A 30 -11.51 -11.59 -7.23
C SER A 30 -11.20 -10.13 -7.51
N VAL A 31 -11.85 -9.21 -6.80
CA VAL A 31 -11.68 -7.76 -6.97
C VAL A 31 -11.03 -7.18 -5.73
N ILE A 32 -9.95 -6.41 -5.93
CA ILE A 32 -9.28 -5.67 -4.87
C ILE A 32 -9.46 -4.18 -5.14
N SER A 33 -10.16 -3.46 -4.24
CA SER A 33 -10.24 -2.00 -4.28
C SER A 33 -9.17 -1.41 -3.35
N ILE A 34 -8.30 -0.57 -3.91
CA ILE A 34 -7.22 0.09 -3.17
C ILE A 34 -7.60 1.55 -3.00
N ASP A 35 -7.86 1.98 -1.77
CA ASP A 35 -8.20 3.37 -1.46
C ASP A 35 -7.26 3.97 -0.40
N PRO A 36 -6.57 5.10 -0.69
CA PRO A 36 -6.56 5.84 -1.97
C PRO A 36 -5.46 5.37 -2.94
N GLU A 37 -4.44 4.64 -2.47
CA GLU A 37 -3.14 4.57 -3.17
C GLU A 37 -2.30 3.34 -2.76
N VAL A 38 -1.45 2.82 -3.66
CA VAL A 38 -0.55 1.69 -3.40
C VAL A 38 0.51 2.01 -2.32
N GLU A 39 0.89 3.28 -2.20
CA GLU A 39 1.85 3.79 -1.20
C GLU A 39 1.39 3.52 0.22
N LYS A 40 0.08 3.46 0.46
CA LYS A 40 -0.49 3.12 1.76
C LYS A 40 0.02 1.78 2.29
N TRP A 41 0.37 0.85 1.41
CA TRP A 41 0.94 -0.44 1.79
C TRP A 41 2.46 -0.40 1.94
N MET A 42 3.13 0.55 1.27
CA MET A 42 4.58 0.66 1.24
C MET A 42 5.17 1.28 2.52
N TRP A 43 4.37 2.03 3.29
CA TRP A 43 4.78 2.61 4.56
C TRP A 43 4.84 1.57 5.69
N ILE A 44 5.94 0.82 5.70
CA ILE A 44 6.29 -0.15 6.74
C ILE A 44 7.57 0.33 7.41
N ARG A 45 7.65 0.22 8.74
CA ARG A 45 8.87 0.52 9.51
C ARG A 45 9.92 -0.58 9.28
N SER A 46 10.57 -0.51 8.12
CA SER A 46 11.54 -1.51 7.65
C SER A 46 12.75 -0.82 7.02
N PRO A 47 13.99 -1.31 7.28
CA PRO A 47 15.17 -0.79 6.61
C PRO A 47 15.09 -0.92 5.09
N HIS A 48 14.34 -1.91 4.56
CA HIS A 48 14.16 -2.08 3.12
C HIS A 48 13.39 -0.92 2.48
N VAL A 49 12.41 -0.34 3.18
CA VAL A 49 11.65 0.83 2.72
C VAL A 49 12.55 2.06 2.67
N ALA A 50 13.32 2.30 3.74
CA ALA A 50 14.26 3.42 3.80
C ALA A 50 15.31 3.35 2.67
N ASN A 51 15.95 2.19 2.51
CA ASN A 51 16.95 1.97 1.46
C ASN A 51 16.35 2.16 0.07
N ALA A 52 15.15 1.63 -0.19
CA ALA A 52 14.47 1.79 -1.48
C ALA A 52 14.15 3.28 -1.77
N LEU A 53 13.85 4.07 -0.74
CA LEU A 53 13.59 5.51 -0.86
C LEU A 53 14.86 6.37 -0.84
N GLY A 54 16.04 5.79 -0.63
CA GLY A 54 17.33 6.51 -0.60
C GLY A 54 17.69 7.13 0.75
N TRP A 55 17.13 6.60 1.84
CA TRP A 55 17.37 7.06 3.21
C TRP A 55 18.27 6.08 3.97
N GLN A 56 19.01 6.60 4.95
CA GLN A 56 19.98 5.83 5.72
C GLN A 56 19.35 4.67 6.51
N ASP A 57 18.25 4.94 7.19
CA ASP A 57 17.46 3.93 7.91
C ASP A 57 16.01 4.40 8.08
N HIS A 58 15.19 3.48 8.60
CA HIS A 58 13.76 3.72 8.79
C HIS A 58 13.45 4.71 9.92
N THR A 59 14.32 4.86 10.92
CA THR A 59 14.14 5.82 12.00
C THR A 59 14.27 7.23 11.45
N VAL A 60 15.36 7.53 10.74
CA VAL A 60 15.60 8.85 10.14
C VAL A 60 14.50 9.23 9.15
N LEU A 61 14.04 8.28 8.33
CA LEU A 61 12.94 8.50 7.39
C LEU A 61 11.64 8.87 8.11
N PHE A 62 11.24 8.12 9.13
CA PHE A 62 9.98 8.35 9.84
C PHE A 62 10.04 9.60 10.74
N ASP A 63 11.19 9.89 11.34
CA ASP A 63 11.41 11.15 12.08
C ASP A 63 11.26 12.36 11.14
N TRP A 64 11.79 12.26 9.92
CA TRP A 64 11.62 13.30 8.91
C TRP A 64 10.15 13.47 8.52
N LEU A 65 9.38 12.38 8.35
CA LEU A 65 7.95 12.45 8.06
C LEU A 65 7.17 13.17 9.17
N ILE A 66 7.51 12.89 10.43
CA ILE A 66 6.90 13.55 11.60
C ILE A 66 7.27 15.03 11.63
N ALA A 67 8.56 15.35 11.50
CA ALA A 67 9.04 16.73 11.50
C ALA A 67 8.41 17.58 10.38
N ASN A 68 8.10 16.96 9.23
CA ASN A 68 7.48 17.61 8.08
C ASN A 68 5.95 17.47 8.04
N LYS A 69 5.32 17.01 9.13
CA LYS A 69 3.85 16.94 9.30
C LYS A 69 3.13 16.03 8.28
N PHE A 70 3.84 15.05 7.72
CA PHE A 70 3.20 14.00 6.92
C PHE A 70 2.51 12.94 7.79
N MET A 71 2.94 12.81 9.04
CA MET A 71 2.34 11.92 10.04
C MET A 71 2.53 12.47 11.46
N GLY A 72 1.65 12.09 12.38
CA GLY A 72 1.83 12.28 13.81
C GLY A 72 2.79 11.24 14.42
N ALA A 73 3.26 11.50 15.64
CA ALA A 73 4.20 10.61 16.33
C ALA A 73 3.60 9.22 16.65
N SER A 74 2.29 9.15 16.89
CA SER A 74 1.55 7.92 17.15
C SER A 74 1.02 7.23 15.89
N ASP A 75 1.16 7.87 14.73
CA ASP A 75 0.59 7.33 13.50
C ASP A 75 1.45 6.17 13.00
N ILE A 76 0.77 5.16 12.44
CA ILE A 76 1.44 4.01 11.83
C ILE A 76 1.90 4.35 10.41
N LYS A 77 1.18 5.25 9.73
CA LYS A 77 1.38 5.62 8.32
C LYS A 77 1.05 7.10 8.08
N PRO A 78 1.62 7.74 7.05
CA PRO A 78 1.24 9.09 6.64
C PRO A 78 -0.24 9.21 6.24
N ALA A 79 -0.85 10.35 6.56
CA ALA A 79 -2.23 10.66 6.15
C ALA A 79 -2.37 10.87 4.64
N ARG A 80 -1.27 11.24 3.97
CA ARG A 80 -1.16 11.51 2.53
C ARG A 80 -0.02 10.67 1.95
N PRO A 81 -0.24 9.37 1.70
CA PRO A 81 0.84 8.41 1.43
C PRO A 81 1.67 8.73 0.20
N LYS A 82 1.05 9.10 -0.93
CA LYS A 82 1.77 9.46 -2.15
C LYS A 82 2.55 10.75 -1.99
N GLU A 83 1.95 11.78 -1.42
CA GLU A 83 2.64 13.08 -1.32
C GLU A 83 3.78 13.02 -0.31
N ALA A 84 3.64 12.20 0.74
CA ALA A 84 4.75 11.84 1.61
C ALA A 84 5.89 11.19 0.80
N MET A 85 5.57 10.23 -0.07
CA MET A 85 6.59 9.52 -0.86
C MET A 85 7.28 10.46 -1.86
N GLU A 86 6.51 11.29 -2.54
CA GLU A 86 7.03 12.30 -3.46
C GLU A 86 7.94 13.30 -2.75
N ALA A 87 7.56 13.76 -1.55
CA ALA A 87 8.37 14.67 -0.76
C ALA A 87 9.68 14.03 -0.26
N VAL A 88 9.61 12.80 0.23
CA VAL A 88 10.76 12.00 0.67
C VAL A 88 11.76 11.80 -0.48
N LEU A 89 11.28 11.43 -1.66
CA LEU A 89 12.11 11.23 -2.87
C LEU A 89 12.72 12.54 -3.37
N LYS A 90 11.94 13.64 -3.34
CA LYS A 90 12.41 14.97 -3.72
C LYS A 90 13.57 15.43 -2.82
N THR A 91 13.50 15.17 -1.52
CA THR A 91 14.55 15.53 -0.55
C THR A 91 15.89 14.88 -0.89
N VAL A 92 15.89 13.61 -1.30
CA VAL A 92 17.10 12.88 -1.70
C VAL A 92 17.41 12.98 -3.20
N ARG A 93 16.65 13.79 -3.95
CA ARG A 93 16.75 13.97 -5.41
C ARG A 93 16.68 12.64 -6.20
N LYS A 94 15.92 11.68 -5.68
CA LYS A 94 15.70 10.39 -6.35
C LYS A 94 14.45 10.48 -7.24
N PRO A 95 14.52 10.17 -8.54
CA PRO A 95 13.34 10.14 -9.37
C PRO A 95 12.40 9.01 -8.92
N ARG A 96 11.11 9.25 -8.98
CA ARG A 96 10.09 8.24 -8.73
C ARG A 96 10.05 7.25 -9.91
N SER A 97 10.09 5.95 -9.61
CA SER A 97 10.06 4.88 -10.61
C SER A 97 9.32 3.65 -10.07
N SER A 98 8.77 2.83 -10.98
CA SER A 98 8.14 1.55 -10.63
C SER A 98 9.10 0.59 -9.92
N SER A 99 10.41 0.69 -10.22
CA SER A 99 11.44 -0.13 -9.59
C SER A 99 11.59 0.11 -8.08
N ILE A 100 11.21 1.28 -7.55
CA ILE A 100 11.16 1.54 -6.10
C ILE A 100 10.13 0.62 -5.44
N TYR A 101 8.92 0.56 -6.00
CA TYR A 101 7.84 -0.29 -5.48
C TYR A 101 8.19 -1.76 -5.56
N GLY A 102 8.76 -2.21 -6.70
CA GLY A 102 9.25 -3.58 -6.84
C GLY A 102 10.29 -3.92 -5.77
N SER A 103 11.29 -3.06 -5.54
CA SER A 103 12.31 -3.30 -4.52
C SER A 103 11.74 -3.35 -3.10
N ILE A 104 10.67 -2.60 -2.80
CA ILE A 104 9.99 -2.67 -1.50
C ILE A 104 9.21 -3.98 -1.41
N ALA A 105 8.39 -4.28 -2.42
CA ALA A 105 7.54 -5.47 -2.44
C ALA A 105 8.33 -6.79 -2.35
N GLU A 106 9.53 -6.84 -2.94
CA GLU A 106 10.42 -8.03 -2.87
C GLU A 106 10.97 -8.31 -1.47
N LYS A 107 11.15 -7.27 -0.62
CA LYS A 107 11.97 -7.37 0.60
C LYS A 107 11.22 -7.01 1.88
N ALA A 108 10.19 -6.17 1.80
CA ALA A 108 9.45 -5.73 2.98
C ALA A 108 8.54 -6.85 3.46
N SER A 109 8.64 -7.20 4.74
CA SER A 109 7.70 -8.14 5.36
C SER A 109 6.32 -7.50 5.49
N TRP A 110 5.30 -8.19 4.98
CA TRP A 110 3.90 -7.81 5.12
C TRP A 110 3.20 -8.42 6.33
N LYS A 111 3.92 -9.15 7.21
CA LYS A 111 3.35 -9.85 8.38
C LYS A 111 2.61 -8.90 9.35
N HIS A 112 2.90 -7.61 9.30
CA HIS A 112 2.26 -6.58 10.12
C HIS A 112 1.40 -5.60 9.31
N CYS A 113 1.09 -5.92 8.05
CA CYS A 113 0.17 -5.12 7.27
C CYS A 113 -1.26 -5.34 7.77
N THR A 114 -1.95 -4.25 8.11
CA THR A 114 -3.34 -4.27 8.62
C THR A 114 -4.35 -3.76 7.59
N ASP A 115 -3.91 -3.49 6.36
CA ASP A 115 -4.79 -2.95 5.33
C ASP A 115 -5.68 -4.07 4.73
N PRO A 116 -7.02 -3.95 4.80
CA PRO A 116 -7.92 -5.03 4.38
C PRO A 116 -7.78 -5.42 2.90
N ALA A 117 -7.57 -4.45 2.02
CA ALA A 117 -7.44 -4.69 0.58
C ALA A 117 -6.14 -5.44 0.26
N PHE A 118 -5.05 -5.08 0.95
CA PHE A 118 -3.79 -5.81 0.81
C PHE A 118 -3.90 -7.25 1.33
N LEU A 119 -4.55 -7.43 2.47
CA LEU A 119 -4.75 -8.76 3.04
C LEU A 119 -5.64 -9.64 2.13
N LYS A 120 -6.70 -9.08 1.54
CA LYS A 120 -7.51 -9.76 0.52
C LYS A 120 -6.66 -10.16 -0.70
N LEU A 121 -5.78 -9.28 -1.18
CA LEU A 121 -4.87 -9.58 -2.29
C LEU A 121 -3.93 -10.76 -1.97
N ILE A 122 -3.29 -10.74 -0.79
CA ILE A 122 -2.38 -11.81 -0.38
C ILE A 122 -3.13 -13.13 -0.28
N ASP A 123 -4.28 -13.17 0.40
CA ASP A 123 -5.11 -14.37 0.52
C ASP A 123 -5.49 -14.95 -0.85
N VAL A 124 -5.99 -14.10 -1.76
CA VAL A 124 -6.35 -14.50 -3.13
C VAL A 124 -5.19 -15.13 -3.87
N LEU A 125 -4.01 -14.49 -3.85
CA LEU A 125 -2.83 -15.00 -4.54
C LEU A 125 -2.33 -16.31 -3.91
N THR A 126 -2.29 -16.38 -2.58
CA THR A 126 -1.88 -17.58 -1.85
C THR A 126 -2.80 -18.77 -2.18
N ASN A 127 -4.12 -18.53 -2.22
CA ASN A 127 -5.11 -19.55 -2.56
C ASN A 127 -5.01 -19.99 -4.03
N TRP A 128 -4.86 -19.05 -4.97
CA TRP A 128 -4.77 -19.40 -6.40
C TRP A 128 -3.50 -20.17 -6.77
N PHE A 129 -2.38 -19.87 -6.12
CA PHE A 129 -1.09 -20.49 -6.43
C PHE A 129 -0.69 -21.60 -5.45
N ASN A 130 -1.57 -21.99 -4.53
CA ASN A 130 -1.30 -22.97 -3.47
C ASN A 130 0.03 -22.69 -2.73
N LEU A 131 0.27 -21.43 -2.41
CA LEU A 131 1.45 -21.02 -1.67
C LEU A 131 1.19 -21.33 -0.19
N ASN A 132 2.13 -21.97 0.51
CA ASN A 132 2.09 -21.97 1.97
C ASN A 132 2.57 -20.60 2.47
N PRO A 133 1.77 -19.82 3.20
CA PRO A 133 2.25 -18.57 3.76
C PRO A 133 3.35 -18.87 4.81
N ALA A 134 4.53 -18.29 4.59
CA ALA A 134 5.69 -18.40 5.49
C ALA A 134 5.59 -17.49 6.73
#